data_AF-A0A5D2LL35-F1
#
_entry.id   AF-A0A5D2LL35-F1
#
_cell.length_a   1.000
_cell.length_b   1.000
_cell.length_c   1.000
_cell.angle_alpha   90.00
_cell.angle_beta   90.00
_cell.angle_gamma   90.00
#
_symmetry.space_group_name_H-M   'P 1'
#
loop_
_entity.id
_entity.type
_entity.pdbx_description
1 polymer ?
#
loop_
_entity_poly.entity_id
_entity_poly.type
_entity_poly.pdbx_seq_one_letter_code
_entity_poly.pdbx_strand_id
1 'polypeptide(L)' 'MRVEDDLDVVKHSGFRPTSGHYVCYIRSSPNMWHKMNDSRVTCVEEEAVLSQEAYILLYAK' A
#
# COMPACT_ATOMS: atom_id res chain seq x y z
N MET A 1 -5.84 -15.09 12.20
CA MET A 1 -5.19 -14.70 10.94
C MET A 1 -6.22 -14.89 9.85
N ARG A 2 -6.90 -13.81 9.48
CA ARG A 2 -7.66 -13.78 8.23
C ARG A 2 -6.63 -13.63 7.11
N VAL A 3 -6.92 -14.19 5.93
CA VAL A 3 -6.02 -14.14 4.76
C VAL A 3 -5.68 -12.70 4.32
N GLU A 4 -6.46 -11.72 4.77
CA GLU A 4 -6.29 -10.30 4.50
C GLU A 4 -5.24 -9.62 5.41
N ASP A 5 -4.79 -10.32 6.47
CA ASP A 5 -3.89 -9.78 7.48
C ASP A 5 -2.43 -9.60 7.00
N ASP A 6 -2.06 -10.22 5.88
CA ASP A 6 -0.69 -10.26 5.36
C ASP A 6 -0.57 -9.60 3.98
N LEU A 7 -1.43 -8.61 3.75
CA LEU A 7 -1.53 -7.87 2.49
C LEU A 7 -0.76 -6.56 2.53
N ASP A 8 0.11 -6.36 1.54
CA ASP A 8 0.69 -5.06 1.22
C ASP A 8 0.19 -4.57 -0.14
N VAL A 9 0.05 -3.24 -0.29
CA VAL A 9 -0.52 -2.63 -1.50
C VAL A 9 0.50 -1.75 -2.18
N VAL A 10 0.70 -1.95 -3.48
CA VAL A 10 1.42 -1.01 -4.35
C VAL A 10 0.43 -0.33 -5.26
N LYS A 11 0.48 0.99 -5.31
CA LYS A 11 -0.35 1.83 -6.17
C LYS A 11 0.52 2.56 -7.17
N HIS A 12 0.05 2.59 -8.42
CA HIS A 12 0.55 3.48 -9.46
C HIS A 12 -0.40 4.66 -9.62
N SER A 13 0.13 5.87 -9.71
CA SER A 13 -0.62 7.08 -10.05
C SER A 13 -0.06 7.66 -11.34
N GLY A 14 -0.83 7.55 -12.42
CA GLY A 14 -0.46 8.08 -13.72
C GLY A 14 -1.35 7.51 -14.81
N PHE A 15 -1.51 8.26 -15.90
CA PHE A 15 -2.31 7.80 -17.05
C PHE A 15 -1.54 6.83 -17.95
N ARG A 16 -0.21 6.95 -18.00
CA ARG A 16 0.62 6.16 -18.92
C ARG A 16 1.38 5.07 -18.15
N PRO A 17 1.60 3.89 -18.75
CA PRO A 17 2.41 2.85 -18.12
C PRO A 17 3.89 3.24 -17.97
N THR A 18 4.39 4.12 -18.82
CA THR A 18 5.81 4.53 -18.86
C THR A 18 6.12 5.76 -18.00
N SER A 19 5.12 6.36 -17.36
CA SER A 19 5.29 7.55 -16.54
C SER A 19 4.23 7.62 -15.45
N GLY A 20 4.63 8.00 -14.24
CA GLY A 20 3.72 8.18 -13.12
C GLY A 20 4.49 8.07 -11.83
N HIS A 21 3.77 7.81 -10.74
CA HIS A 21 4.36 7.72 -9.42
C HIS A 21 3.91 6.46 -8.71
N TYR A 22 4.86 5.73 -8.11
CA TYR A 22 4.56 4.54 -7.34
C TYR A 22 4.66 4.86 -5.85
N VAL A 23 3.69 4.35 -5.09
CA VAL A 23 3.67 4.41 -3.63
C VAL A 23 3.26 3.04 -3.11
N CYS A 24 3.87 2.60 -2.00
CA CYS A 24 3.45 1.39 -1.33
C CYS A 24 2.88 1.69 0.05
N TYR A 25 1.97 0.82 0.47
CA TYR A 25 1.33 0.80 1.77
C TYR A 25 1.67 -0.54 2.39
N ILE A 26 2.44 -0.49 3.48
CA ILE A 26 2.95 -1.68 4.14
C ILE A 26 2.34 -1.78 5.53
N ARG A 27 1.86 -2.96 5.89
CA ARG A 27 1.35 -3.24 7.24
C ARG A 27 2.49 -3.71 8.14
N SER A 28 2.85 -2.90 9.12
CA SER A 28 3.90 -3.25 10.08
C SER A 28 3.38 -4.03 11.31
N SER A 29 2.08 -3.91 11.61
CA SER A 29 1.38 -4.64 12.66
C SER A 29 -0.13 -4.58 12.41
N PRO A 30 -0.98 -5.39 13.09
CA PRO A 30 -2.41 -5.52 12.76
C PRO A 30 -3.19 -4.22 12.59
N ASN A 31 -2.80 -3.16 13.30
CA ASN A 31 -3.47 -1.86 13.26
C ASN A 31 -2.52 -0.72 12.88
N MET A 32 -1.38 -1.01 12.25
CA MET A 32 -0.38 -0.01 11.92
C MET A 32 0.07 -0.13 10.48
N TRP A 33 -0.33 0.85 9.69
CA TRP A 33 -0.01 0.97 8.28
C TRP A 33 0.91 2.15 8.02
N HIS A 34 1.81 1.97 7.07
CA HIS A 34 2.73 3.00 6.64
C HIS A 34 2.61 3.20 5.13
N LYS A 35 2.38 4.45 4.73
CA LYS A 35 2.56 4.88 3.35
C LYS A 35 4.02 5.23 3.15
N MET A 36 4.69 4.53 2.25
CA MET A 36 6.05 4.83 1.81
C MET A 36 5.98 5.56 0.47
N ASN A 37 6.35 6.83 0.49
CA ASN A 37 6.37 7.72 -0.65
C ASN A 37 7.79 8.23 -0.88
N ASP A 38 8.55 7.49 -1.69
CA ASP A 38 9.98 7.65 -1.85
C ASP A 38 10.69 7.70 -0.49
N SER A 39 11.33 8.83 -0.17
CA SER A 39 12.01 9.04 1.10
C SER A 39 11.09 9.45 2.25
N ARG A 40 9.78 9.63 2.02
CA ARG A 40 8.80 10.07 3.03
C ARG A 40 7.95 8.90 3.48
N VAL A 41 8.04 8.57 4.76
CA VAL A 41 7.24 7.52 5.39
C VAL A 41 6.24 8.18 6.35
N THR A 42 4.97 7.81 6.24
CA THR A 42 3.90 8.34 7.10
C THR A 42 2.97 7.24 7.57
N CYS A 43 2.60 7.25 8.85
CA CYS A 43 1.54 6.38 9.36
C CYS A 43 0.19 6.76 8.74
N VAL A 44 -0.63 5.77 8.43
CA VAL A 44 -1.97 5.93 7.85
C VAL A 44 -2.94 4.95 8.49
N GLU A 45 -4.23 5.28 8.43
CA GLU A 45 -5.30 4.38 8.87
C GLU A 45 -5.56 3.30 7.82
N GLU A 46 -6.06 2.14 8.26
CA GLU A 46 -6.35 1.00 7.39
C GLU A 46 -7.39 1.33 6.32
N GLU A 47 -8.42 2.09 6.66
CA GLU A 47 -9.47 2.51 5.72
C GLU A 47 -8.89 3.36 4.58
N ALA A 48 -7.83 4.12 4.85
CA ALA A 48 -7.12 4.88 3.82
C ALA A 48 -6.32 3.96 2.88
N VAL A 49 -5.87 2.79 3.36
CA VAL A 49 -5.19 1.78 2.53
C VAL A 49 -6.20 0.99 1.70
N LEU A 50 -7.29 0.53 2.32
CA LEU A 50 -8.34 -0.27 1.66
C LEU A 50 -9.10 0.51 0.58
N SER A 51 -9.07 1.84 0.61
CA SER A 51 -9.64 2.71 -0.43
C SER A 51 -8.70 2.99 -1.60
N GLN A 52 -7.49 2.44 -1.63
CA GLN A 52 -6.56 2.65 -2.74
C GLN A 52 -6.89 1.76 -3.94
N GLU A 53 -6.79 2.34 -5.14
CA GLU A 53 -6.76 1.59 -6.39
C GLU A 53 -5.42 0.83 -6.48
N ALA A 54 -5.43 -0.43 -6.04
CA ALA A 54 -4.25 -1.28 -6.02
C ALA A 54 -3.80 -1.62 -7.45
N TYR A 55 -2.51 -1.43 -7.71
CA TYR A 55 -1.86 -1.90 -8.94
C TYR A 55 -1.25 -3.30 -8.73
N ILE A 56 -0.60 -3.52 -7.58
CA ILE A 56 -0.08 -4.83 -7.18
C ILE A 56 -0.50 -5.09 -5.72
N LEU A 57 -0.91 -6.32 -5.44
CA LEU A 57 -1.14 -6.83 -4.09
C LEU A 57 -0.06 -7.87 -3.78
N LEU A 58 0.61 -7.71 -2.65
CA LEU A 58 1.60 -8.65 -2.14
C LEU A 58 0.98 -9.41 -0.98
N TYR A 59 1.09 -10.74 -1.02
CA TYR A 59 0.58 -11.64 0.01
C TYR A 59 1.78 -12.29 0.72
N ALA A 60 1.95 -12.00 2.01
CA ALA A 60 2.79 -12.79 2.88
C ALA A 60 2.00 -13.99 3.45
N LYS A 61 2.72 -14.98 3.97
CA LYS A 61 2.19 -16.29 4.36
C LYS A 61 2.40 -16.56 5.84
#